data_AF-A0A261BI63-F1
#
_entry.id   AF-A0A261BI63-F1
#
_cell.length_a   1.000
_cell.length_b   1.000
_cell.length_c   1.000
_cell.angle_alpha   90.00
_cell.angle_beta   90.00
_cell.angle_gamma   90.00
#
_symmetry.space_group_name_H-M   'P 1'
#
loop_
_entity.id
_entity.type
_entity.pdbx_description
1 polymer ?
#
loop_
_entity_poly.entity_id
_entity_poly.type
_entity_poly.pdbx_seq_one_letter_code
_entity_poly.pdbx_strand_id
1 'polypeptide(L)'
;NLLNLDDKLVMKTCFPATWCTSCACTLLLFINRIVFITLPEYSHIIDGKLAYLSIFLIVIYFIFWFFFTPTVCFNSIGMAWFPDPLAMETPTEEAADYYRNTPQAWNNWIFVSIMGVFYVAYFLKVRKVARGQKSKASAAIIVQCIIICFFNTVCALVYNSFTLITPDPWILMMGQICWSVNHGCPALIYITMNHTIRKEFRRLICRQKKVENSTMSVTNTMNRF
;
A
#
# COMPACT_ATOMS: atom_id res chain seq x y z
N ASN A 1 -2.84 -21.96 27.10
CA ASN A 1 -3.41 -20.92 26.21
C ASN A 1 -2.41 -19.84 25.80
N LEU A 2 -1.10 -20.12 25.71
CA LEU A 2 -0.09 -19.16 25.26
C LEU A 2 -0.02 -19.04 23.73
N LEU A 3 -0.21 -20.14 22.99
CA LEU A 3 -0.26 -20.15 21.52
C LEU A 3 -1.36 -19.24 20.93
N ASN A 4 -2.53 -19.20 21.57
CA ASN A 4 -3.64 -18.31 21.13
C ASN A 4 -3.37 -16.83 21.44
N LEU A 5 -2.47 -16.53 22.38
CA LEU A 5 -2.04 -15.17 22.71
C LEU A 5 -0.95 -14.72 21.76
N ASP A 6 0.02 -15.58 21.44
CA ASP A 6 1.06 -15.31 20.45
C ASP A 6 0.48 -15.11 19.04
N ASP A 7 -0.46 -15.96 18.60
CA ASP A 7 -1.11 -15.79 17.29
C ASP A 7 -1.91 -14.49 17.21
N LYS A 8 -2.59 -14.12 18.31
CA LYS A 8 -3.28 -12.83 18.41
C LYS A 8 -2.29 -11.67 18.48
N LEU A 9 -1.15 -11.81 19.17
CA LEU A 9 -0.11 -10.79 19.26
C LEU A 9 0.48 -10.55 17.87
N VAL A 10 0.92 -11.61 17.19
CA VAL A 10 1.47 -11.62 15.82
C VAL A 10 0.53 -10.96 14.82
N MET A 11 -0.76 -11.29 14.87
CA MET A 11 -1.76 -10.71 13.97
C MET A 11 -1.99 -9.21 14.25
N LYS A 12 -1.84 -8.79 15.51
CA LYS A 12 -2.01 -7.39 15.92
C LYS A 12 -0.76 -6.54 15.64
N THR A 13 0.47 -7.09 15.66
CA THR A 13 1.71 -6.36 15.27
C THR A 13 1.80 -6.14 13.76
N CYS A 14 1.10 -6.94 12.96
CA CYS A 14 1.16 -6.89 11.50
C CYS A 14 0.60 -5.58 10.92
N PHE A 15 -0.38 -4.97 11.58
CA PHE A 15 -1.00 -3.74 11.09
C PHE A 15 -0.04 -2.52 11.06
N PRO A 16 0.56 -2.07 12.18
CA PRO A 16 1.49 -0.94 12.15
C PRO A 16 2.72 -1.24 11.25
N ALA A 17 3.18 -2.49 11.22
CA ALA A 17 4.27 -2.90 10.36
C ALA A 17 3.92 -2.78 8.87
N THR A 18 2.76 -3.27 8.44
CA THR A 18 2.32 -3.15 7.04
C THR A 18 2.05 -1.70 6.64
N TRP A 19 1.46 -0.90 7.54
CA TRP A 19 1.22 0.53 7.32
C TRP A 19 2.53 1.30 7.09
N CYS A 20 3.43 1.29 8.08
CA CYS A 20 4.67 2.06 8.01
C CYS A 20 5.60 1.58 6.89
N THR A 21 5.60 0.27 6.61
CA THR A 21 6.33 -0.30 5.47
C THR A 21 5.74 0.14 4.13
N SER A 22 4.41 0.26 4.02
CA SER A 22 3.75 0.80 2.83
C SER A 22 4.13 2.26 2.57
N CYS A 23 4.22 3.08 3.63
CA CYS A 23 4.73 4.45 3.55
C CYS A 23 6.16 4.48 2.99
N ALA A 24 7.07 3.70 3.56
CA ALA A 24 8.46 3.62 3.13
C ALA A 24 8.61 3.10 1.70
N CYS A 25 7.83 2.08 1.32
CA CYS A 25 7.78 1.52 -0.02
C CYS A 25 7.40 2.59 -1.04
N THR A 26 6.34 3.34 -0.76
CA THR A 26 5.85 4.39 -1.67
C THR A 26 6.88 5.52 -1.82
N LEU A 27 7.54 5.90 -0.72
CA LEU A 27 8.60 6.91 -0.74
C LEU A 27 9.78 6.48 -1.61
N LEU A 28 10.29 5.27 -1.40
CA LEU A 28 11.42 4.72 -2.16
C LEU A 28 11.08 4.51 -3.64
N LEU A 29 9.86 4.06 -3.93
CA LEU A 29 9.37 4.00 -5.32
C LEU A 29 9.35 5.37 -5.98
N PHE A 30 8.91 6.41 -5.26
CA PHE A 30 8.91 7.78 -5.79
C PHE A 30 10.33 8.31 -6.03
N ILE A 31 11.25 8.06 -5.10
CA ILE A 31 12.68 8.40 -5.23
C ILE A 31 13.28 7.71 -6.46
N ASN A 32 13.07 6.40 -6.61
CA ASN A 32 13.58 5.64 -7.75
C ASN A 32 13.08 6.24 -9.08
N ARG A 33 11.83 6.71 -9.11
CA ARG A 33 11.26 7.37 -10.29
C ARG A 33 11.87 8.74 -10.55
N ILE A 34 12.05 9.58 -9.52
CA ILE A 34 12.71 10.89 -9.67
C ILE A 34 14.15 10.71 -10.17
N VAL A 35 14.91 9.78 -9.60
CA VAL A 35 16.30 9.51 -9.99
C VAL A 35 16.38 9.07 -11.44
N PHE A 36 15.54 8.12 -11.85
CA PHE A 36 15.47 7.63 -13.24
C PHE A 36 15.17 8.76 -14.24
N ILE A 37 14.26 9.67 -13.87
CA ILE A 37 13.87 10.80 -14.70
C ILE A 37 14.97 11.88 -14.76
N THR A 38 15.65 12.12 -13.65
CA THR A 38 16.63 13.21 -13.52
C THR A 38 17.97 12.83 -14.14
N LEU A 39 18.32 11.55 -14.13
CA LEU A 39 19.60 11.02 -14.62
C LEU A 39 19.37 9.95 -15.72
N PRO A 40 18.80 10.33 -16.88
CA PRO A 40 18.52 9.37 -17.95
C PRO A 40 19.79 8.69 -18.49
N GLU A 41 20.93 9.39 -18.50
CA GLU A 41 22.22 8.88 -19.00
C GLU A 41 22.78 7.72 -18.15
N TYR A 42 22.53 7.73 -16.84
CA TYR A 42 23.00 6.70 -15.91
C TYR A 42 21.93 5.66 -15.57
N SER A 43 20.73 5.79 -16.13
CA SER A 43 19.57 4.96 -15.82
C SER A 43 19.86 3.46 -15.94
N HIS A 44 20.62 3.03 -16.96
CA HIS A 44 20.94 1.62 -17.20
C HIS A 44 21.84 1.00 -16.11
N ILE A 45 22.62 1.81 -15.39
CA ILE A 45 23.52 1.34 -14.32
C ILE A 45 22.82 1.41 -12.97
N ILE A 46 21.92 2.38 -12.79
CA ILE A 46 21.30 2.73 -11.51
C ILE A 46 19.99 1.98 -11.28
N ASP A 47 19.15 1.78 -12.31
CA ASP A 47 17.76 1.33 -12.13
C ASP A 47 17.65 0.00 -11.37
N GLY A 48 18.44 -1.01 -11.77
CA GLY A 48 18.47 -2.30 -11.08
C GLY A 48 19.02 -2.20 -9.66
N LYS A 49 20.21 -1.61 -9.48
CA LYS A 49 20.89 -1.53 -8.17
C LYS A 49 20.06 -0.75 -7.14
N LEU A 50 19.45 0.35 -7.56
CA LEU A 50 18.63 1.20 -6.71
C LEU A 50 17.30 0.52 -6.34
N ALA A 51 16.69 -0.23 -7.26
CA ALA A 51 15.51 -1.03 -6.98
C ALA A 51 15.81 -2.15 -5.96
N TYR A 52 16.91 -2.89 -6.12
CA TYR A 52 17.33 -3.91 -5.15
C TYR A 52 17.65 -3.31 -3.79
N LEU A 53 18.34 -2.18 -3.75
CA LEU A 53 18.60 -1.44 -2.50
C LEU A 53 17.30 -1.02 -1.82
N SER A 54 16.33 -0.53 -2.60
CA SER A 54 15.01 -0.12 -2.06
C SER A 54 14.28 -1.31 -1.44
N ILE A 55 14.24 -2.46 -2.12
CA ILE A 55 13.61 -3.67 -1.59
C ILE A 55 14.29 -4.11 -0.29
N PHE A 56 15.63 -4.11 -0.27
CA PHE A 56 16.39 -4.44 0.93
C PHE A 56 16.07 -3.53 2.11
N LEU A 57 16.00 -2.22 1.89
CA LEU A 57 15.62 -1.24 2.92
C LEU A 57 14.18 -1.44 3.40
N ILE A 58 13.23 -1.75 2.50
CA ILE A 58 11.83 -2.04 2.85
C ILE A 58 11.74 -3.28 3.75
N VAL A 59 12.48 -4.35 3.42
CA VAL A 59 12.48 -5.59 4.20
C VAL A 59 13.04 -5.36 5.61
N ILE A 60 14.18 -4.65 5.73
CA ILE A 60 14.74 -4.30 7.04
C ILE A 60 13.76 -3.44 7.83
N TYR A 61 13.14 -2.46 7.18
CA TYR A 61 12.16 -1.59 7.83
C TYR A 61 10.95 -2.37 8.34
N PHE A 62 10.45 -3.32 7.55
CA PHE A 62 9.37 -4.21 7.97
C PHE A 62 9.76 -5.05 9.18
N ILE A 63 10.95 -5.66 9.16
CA ILE A 63 11.46 -6.46 10.30
C ILE A 63 11.57 -5.59 11.55
N PHE A 64 12.08 -4.36 11.43
CA PHE A 64 12.14 -3.42 12.54
C PHE A 64 10.76 -3.17 13.14
N TRP A 65 9.76 -2.84 12.31
CA TRP A 65 8.40 -2.61 12.79
C TRP A 65 7.77 -3.87 13.40
N PHE A 66 7.95 -5.01 12.76
CA PHE A 66 7.31 -6.24 13.16
C PHE A 66 7.79 -6.74 14.54
N PHE A 67 9.10 -6.61 14.84
CA PHE A 67 9.67 -7.12 16.08
C PHE A 67 9.85 -6.07 17.19
N PHE A 68 10.03 -4.79 16.85
CA PHE A 68 10.48 -3.78 17.81
C PHE A 68 9.46 -2.68 18.09
N THR A 69 8.24 -2.74 17.54
CA THR A 69 7.22 -1.71 17.79
C THR A 69 5.99 -2.25 18.51
N PRO A 70 5.35 -1.42 19.36
CA PRO A 70 4.16 -1.83 20.09
C PRO A 70 3.01 -2.19 19.15
N THR A 71 2.24 -3.15 19.61
CA THR A 71 1.08 -3.66 18.90
C THR A 71 -0.09 -2.67 18.95
N VAL A 72 -0.71 -2.39 17.80
CA VAL A 72 -1.94 -1.58 17.73
C VAL A 72 -3.13 -2.49 17.44
N CYS A 73 -4.10 -2.53 18.36
CA CYS A 73 -5.26 -3.40 18.23
C CYS A 73 -6.38 -2.71 17.42
N PHE A 74 -7.03 -3.46 16.55
CA PHE A 74 -8.27 -3.00 15.92
C PHE A 74 -9.39 -2.91 16.97
N ASN A 75 -10.05 -1.76 17.05
CA ASN A 75 -11.24 -1.57 17.84
C ASN A 75 -12.47 -1.59 16.92
N SER A 76 -13.42 -2.47 17.20
CA SER A 76 -14.65 -2.63 16.40
C SER A 76 -15.67 -1.51 16.61
N ILE A 77 -15.68 -0.86 17.78
CA ILE A 77 -16.60 0.24 18.11
C ILE A 77 -16.18 1.52 17.36
N GLY A 78 -14.90 1.84 17.37
CA GLY A 78 -14.35 2.96 16.60
C GLY A 78 -13.87 2.58 15.20
N MET A 79 -14.08 1.34 14.73
CA MET A 79 -13.68 0.84 13.40
C MET A 79 -12.26 1.24 12.97
N ALA A 80 -11.32 1.30 13.91
CA ALA A 80 -9.98 1.82 13.69
C ALA A 80 -8.96 1.22 14.65
N TRP A 81 -7.68 1.38 14.30
CA TRP A 81 -6.56 0.94 15.11
C TRP A 81 -6.09 2.08 16.01
N PHE A 82 -6.54 2.09 17.25
CA PHE A 82 -6.16 3.13 18.20
C PHE A 82 -4.88 2.73 18.95
N PRO A 83 -3.93 3.66 19.13
CA PRO A 83 -2.80 3.49 20.03
C PRO A 83 -3.23 3.74 21.48
N ASP A 84 -4.28 3.06 21.93
CA ASP A 84 -4.89 3.22 23.25
C ASP A 84 -5.33 1.84 23.80
N PRO A 85 -5.09 1.53 25.09
CA PRO A 85 -5.67 0.39 25.79
C PRO A 85 -7.22 0.45 25.88
N LEU A 86 -7.92 0.38 24.75
CA LEU A 86 -9.40 0.30 24.70
C LEU A 86 -9.98 -1.03 25.23
N ALA A 87 -9.15 -1.87 25.85
CA ALA A 87 -9.55 -3.10 26.51
C ALA A 87 -9.97 -2.87 27.99
N MET A 88 -9.78 -1.66 28.53
CA MET A 88 -10.14 -1.30 29.91
C MET A 88 -11.08 -0.09 29.92
N GLU A 89 -12.12 -0.12 30.77
CA GLU A 89 -13.03 1.03 30.96
C GLU A 89 -12.32 2.27 31.53
N THR A 90 -11.32 2.05 32.38
CA THR A 90 -10.42 3.08 32.89
C THR A 90 -8.97 2.62 32.67
N PRO A 91 -8.29 3.13 31.64
CA PRO A 91 -6.93 2.72 31.37
C PRO A 91 -5.97 3.26 32.44
N THR A 92 -5.13 2.37 32.97
CA THR A 92 -4.01 2.77 33.85
C THR A 92 -2.97 3.53 33.03
N GLU A 93 -2.23 4.43 33.68
CA GLU A 93 -1.18 5.23 33.04
C GLU A 93 -0.10 4.35 32.37
N GLU A 94 0.22 3.23 33.01
CA GLU A 94 1.15 2.20 32.51
C GLU A 94 0.64 1.52 31.22
N ALA A 95 -0.67 1.24 31.14
CA ALA A 95 -1.25 0.67 29.94
C ALA A 95 -1.33 1.71 28.82
N ALA A 96 -1.68 2.96 29.14
CA ALA A 96 -1.71 4.05 28.16
C ALA A 96 -0.32 4.26 27.53
N ASP A 97 0.76 4.20 28.32
CA ASP A 97 2.13 4.30 27.81
C ASP A 97 2.54 3.06 26.99
N TYR A 98 2.13 1.86 27.39
CA TYR A 98 2.44 0.62 26.67
C TYR A 98 1.86 0.55 25.24
N TYR A 99 0.64 1.07 25.02
CA TYR A 99 0.01 1.11 23.69
C TYR A 99 0.30 2.39 22.92
N ARG A 100 1.02 3.35 23.52
CA ARG A 100 1.39 4.60 22.88
C ARG A 100 2.36 4.34 21.73
N ASN A 101 1.90 4.50 20.50
CA ASN A 101 2.72 4.29 19.31
C ASN A 101 3.34 5.60 18.80
N THR A 102 4.18 6.24 19.62
CA THR A 102 4.98 7.41 19.23
C THR A 102 5.83 7.18 17.98
N PRO A 103 6.47 6.01 17.77
CA PRO A 103 7.18 5.72 16.53
C PRO A 103 6.30 5.86 15.28
N GLN A 104 5.01 5.50 15.37
CA GLN A 104 4.10 5.54 14.21
C GLN A 104 3.74 6.97 13.87
N ALA A 105 3.51 7.81 14.88
CA ALA A 105 3.30 9.24 14.69
C ALA A 105 4.52 9.89 14.00
N TRP A 106 5.74 9.56 14.44
CA TRP A 106 6.98 10.04 13.79
C TRP A 106 7.11 9.56 12.35
N ASN A 107 6.81 8.29 12.05
CA ASN A 107 6.79 7.78 10.67
C ASN A 107 5.85 8.61 9.79
N ASN A 108 4.63 8.86 10.27
CA ASN A 108 3.63 9.64 9.56
C ASN A 108 4.12 11.08 9.30
N TRP A 109 4.67 11.76 10.30
CA TRP A 109 5.19 13.13 10.15
C TRP A 109 6.36 13.21 9.17
N ILE A 110 7.30 12.26 9.25
CA ILE A 110 8.44 12.18 8.33
C ILE A 110 7.94 11.93 6.90
N PHE A 111 7.02 10.98 6.74
CA PHE A 111 6.44 10.65 5.43
C PHE A 111 5.76 11.88 4.80
N VAL A 112 4.88 12.55 5.54
CA VAL A 112 4.15 13.74 5.05
C VAL A 112 5.13 14.87 4.68
N SER A 113 6.15 15.10 5.50
CA SER A 113 7.16 16.14 5.26
C SER A 113 7.98 15.87 3.99
N ILE A 114 8.52 14.65 3.85
CA ILE A 114 9.35 14.30 2.69
C ILE A 114 8.49 14.26 1.41
N MET A 115 7.27 13.71 1.48
CA MET A 115 6.36 13.69 0.33
C MET A 115 5.96 15.10 -0.10
N GLY A 116 5.73 16.02 0.83
CA GLY A 116 5.48 17.43 0.52
C GLY A 116 6.61 18.05 -0.30
N VAL A 117 7.86 17.85 0.14
CA VAL A 117 9.06 18.31 -0.60
C VAL A 117 9.13 17.68 -2.00
N PHE A 118 8.90 16.37 -2.08
CA PHE A 118 8.96 15.64 -3.35
C PHE A 118 7.85 16.04 -4.33
N TYR A 119 6.65 16.34 -3.86
CA TYR A 119 5.59 16.88 -4.71
C TYR A 119 5.93 18.26 -5.25
N VAL A 120 6.46 19.16 -4.41
CA VAL A 120 6.92 20.49 -4.84
C VAL A 120 8.04 20.34 -5.87
N ALA A 121 9.05 19.51 -5.59
CA ALA A 121 10.15 19.25 -6.50
C ALA A 121 9.68 18.65 -7.84
N TYR A 122 8.74 17.70 -7.80
CA TYR A 122 8.12 17.10 -8.98
C TYR A 122 7.35 18.16 -9.78
N PHE A 123 6.53 18.98 -9.14
CA PHE A 123 5.76 20.03 -9.81
C PHE A 123 6.66 21.08 -10.48
N LEU A 124 7.76 21.46 -9.83
CA LEU A 124 8.78 22.36 -10.39
C LEU A 124 9.51 21.74 -11.59
N LYS A 125 9.78 20.42 -11.56
CA LYS A 125 10.47 19.69 -12.64
C LYS A 125 9.53 19.18 -13.73
N VAL A 126 8.22 19.10 -13.49
CA VAL A 126 7.19 18.51 -14.38
C VAL A 126 7.18 19.15 -15.76
N ARG A 127 7.41 20.47 -15.87
CA ARG A 127 7.48 21.16 -17.17
C ARG A 127 8.65 20.68 -18.05
N LYS A 128 9.73 20.16 -17.47
CA LYS A 128 10.86 19.54 -18.20
C LYS A 128 10.70 18.02 -18.33
N VAL A 129 10.18 17.38 -17.28
CA VAL A 129 10.06 15.91 -17.16
C VAL A 129 8.94 15.34 -18.04
N ALA A 130 7.77 15.99 -18.11
CA ALA A 130 6.62 15.50 -18.87
C ALA A 130 6.87 15.51 -20.40
N ARG A 131 7.78 16.37 -20.89
CA ARG A 131 8.18 16.41 -22.31
C ARG A 131 9.14 15.29 -22.70
N GLY A 132 9.78 14.61 -21.75
CA GLY A 132 10.81 13.59 -22.00
C GLY A 132 10.39 12.13 -21.78
N GLN A 133 9.24 11.86 -21.14
CA GLN A 133 8.81 10.48 -20.86
C GLN A 133 8.28 9.78 -22.12
N LYS A 134 9.11 8.90 -22.71
CA LYS A 134 8.74 8.11 -23.89
C LYS A 134 7.88 6.88 -23.61
N SER A 135 7.76 6.43 -22.35
CA SER A 135 7.06 5.18 -21.98
C SER A 135 5.78 5.43 -21.18
N LYS A 136 4.64 4.98 -21.73
CA LYS A 136 3.33 4.99 -21.05
C LYS A 136 3.36 4.25 -19.71
N ALA A 137 4.18 3.21 -19.59
CA ALA A 137 4.33 2.43 -18.35
C ALA A 137 5.06 3.23 -17.25
N SER A 138 6.03 4.07 -17.61
CA SER A 138 6.73 4.91 -16.63
C SER A 138 5.84 6.03 -16.10
N ALA A 139 4.97 6.60 -16.95
CA ALA A 139 3.97 7.58 -16.54
C ALA A 139 2.91 6.96 -15.60
N ALA A 140 2.49 5.72 -15.88
CA ALA A 140 1.58 4.94 -15.04
C ALA A 140 2.01 4.87 -13.58
N ILE A 141 3.28 4.52 -13.39
CA ILE A 141 3.85 4.28 -12.06
C ILE A 141 3.98 5.61 -11.29
N ILE A 142 4.22 6.71 -11.98
CA ILE A 142 4.22 8.03 -11.33
C ILE A 142 2.81 8.40 -10.85
N VAL A 143 1.80 8.23 -11.71
CA VAL A 143 0.40 8.47 -11.34
C VAL A 143 0.00 7.58 -10.16
N GLN A 144 0.40 6.31 -10.15
CA GLN A 144 0.22 5.40 -9.03
C GLN A 144 0.78 5.98 -7.72
N CYS A 145 2.05 6.37 -7.73
CA CYS A 145 2.69 6.89 -6.53
C CYS A 145 2.02 8.17 -6.04
N ILE A 146 1.59 9.05 -6.96
CA ILE A 146 0.86 10.29 -6.62
C ILE A 146 -0.46 9.96 -5.91
N ILE A 147 -1.25 9.02 -6.46
CA ILE A 147 -2.54 8.63 -5.89
C ILE A 147 -2.36 7.99 -4.51
N ILE A 148 -1.46 7.01 -4.40
CA ILE A 148 -1.18 6.31 -3.14
C ILE A 148 -0.71 7.30 -2.08
N CYS A 149 0.24 8.18 -2.42
CA CYS A 149 0.75 9.16 -1.47
C CYS A 149 -0.31 10.15 -1.00
N PHE A 150 -1.20 10.61 -1.88
CA PHE A 150 -2.30 11.51 -1.51
C PHE A 150 -3.19 10.86 -0.43
N PHE A 151 -3.67 9.65 -0.67
CA PHE A 151 -4.51 8.92 0.29
C PHE A 151 -3.74 8.58 1.57
N ASN A 152 -2.47 8.23 1.47
CA ASN A 152 -1.62 7.94 2.62
C ASN A 152 -1.38 9.18 3.50
N THR A 153 -1.21 10.36 2.90
CA THR A 153 -1.14 11.65 3.61
C THR A 153 -2.45 11.99 4.29
N VAL A 154 -3.60 11.81 3.62
CA VAL A 154 -4.92 12.04 4.23
C VAL A 154 -5.11 11.14 5.45
N CYS A 155 -4.82 9.84 5.33
CA CYS A 155 -4.87 8.92 6.47
C CYS A 155 -3.91 9.33 7.59
N ALA A 156 -2.66 9.67 7.29
CA ALA A 156 -1.68 10.08 8.28
C ALA A 156 -2.15 11.32 9.08
N LEU A 157 -2.74 12.30 8.40
CA LEU A 157 -3.32 13.49 9.04
C LEU A 157 -4.54 13.14 9.90
N VAL A 158 -5.42 12.27 9.41
CA VAL A 158 -6.58 11.76 10.16
C VAL A 158 -6.13 11.04 11.43
N TYR A 159 -5.19 10.10 11.34
CA TYR A 159 -4.64 9.40 12.51
C TYR A 159 -3.94 10.34 13.50
N ASN A 160 -3.22 11.36 13.02
CA ASN A 160 -2.64 12.37 13.91
C ASN A 160 -3.73 13.20 14.60
N SER A 161 -4.85 13.48 13.91
CA SER A 161 -5.98 14.21 14.51
C SER A 161 -6.66 13.43 15.64
N PHE A 162 -6.51 12.10 15.70
CA PHE A 162 -7.06 11.28 16.80
C PHE A 162 -6.46 11.66 18.16
N THR A 163 -5.28 12.27 18.17
CA THR A 163 -4.65 12.77 19.40
C THR A 163 -5.25 14.10 19.90
N LEU A 164 -6.06 14.77 19.07
CA LEU A 164 -6.65 16.09 19.35
C LEU A 164 -8.19 16.04 19.44
N ILE A 165 -8.85 15.20 18.65
CA ILE A 165 -10.31 15.14 18.52
C ILE A 165 -10.76 13.68 18.35
N THR A 166 -11.86 13.30 19.03
CA THR A 166 -12.52 12.00 18.81
C THR A 166 -13.14 11.99 17.40
N PRO A 167 -12.72 11.10 16.49
CA PRO A 167 -13.10 11.19 15.09
C PRO A 167 -14.52 10.69 14.89
N ASP A 168 -15.27 11.37 14.03
CA ASP A 168 -16.57 10.88 13.58
C ASP A 168 -16.43 9.54 12.82
N PRO A 169 -17.35 8.57 12.99
CA PRO A 169 -17.33 7.29 12.29
C PRO A 169 -17.13 7.36 10.77
N TRP A 170 -17.61 8.43 10.11
CA TRP A 170 -17.42 8.62 8.66
C TRP A 170 -15.95 8.85 8.29
N ILE A 171 -15.20 9.55 9.14
CA ILE A 171 -13.78 9.81 8.94
C ILE A 171 -12.97 8.51 9.08
N LEU A 172 -13.39 7.65 10.01
CA LEU A 172 -12.78 6.34 10.25
C LEU A 172 -13.00 5.41 9.05
N MET A 173 -14.25 5.36 8.54
CA MET A 173 -14.59 4.63 7.32
C MET A 173 -13.78 5.11 6.11
N MET A 174 -13.62 6.43 5.95
CA MET A 174 -12.79 7.01 4.90
C MET A 174 -11.33 6.53 5.01
N GLY A 175 -10.78 6.43 6.23
CA GLY A 175 -9.45 5.88 6.47
C GLY A 175 -9.30 4.43 5.97
N GLN A 176 -10.30 3.58 6.23
CA GLN A 176 -10.32 2.18 5.75
C GLN A 176 -10.38 2.07 4.22
N ILE A 177 -11.16 2.95 3.59
CA ILE A 177 -11.26 3.02 2.12
C ILE A 177 -9.92 3.48 1.53
N CYS A 178 -9.31 4.52 2.09
CA CYS A 178 -8.01 5.03 1.67
C CYS A 178 -6.91 3.95 1.79
N TRP A 179 -6.91 3.19 2.89
CA TRP A 179 -6.05 2.01 3.04
C TRP A 179 -6.27 1.01 1.91
N SER A 180 -7.52 0.62 1.65
CA SER A 180 -7.87 -0.37 0.64
C SER A 180 -7.43 0.08 -0.76
N VAL A 181 -7.61 1.38 -1.07
CA VAL A 181 -7.16 1.98 -2.32
C VAL A 181 -5.63 1.95 -2.43
N ASN A 182 -4.89 2.23 -1.36
CA ASN A 182 -3.42 2.19 -1.38
C ASN A 182 -2.87 0.82 -1.79
N HIS A 183 -3.45 -0.27 -1.31
CA HIS A 183 -3.02 -1.62 -1.66
C HIS A 183 -3.61 -2.13 -2.99
N GLY A 184 -4.80 -1.66 -3.38
CA GLY A 184 -5.45 -2.07 -4.63
C GLY A 184 -4.97 -1.31 -5.87
N CYS A 185 -4.52 -0.07 -5.71
CA CYS A 185 -4.11 0.82 -6.81
C CYS A 185 -3.00 0.23 -7.70
N PRO A 186 -1.92 -0.39 -7.16
CA PRO A 186 -0.88 -1.02 -7.98
C PRO A 186 -1.45 -2.06 -8.95
N ALA A 187 -2.32 -2.95 -8.47
CA ALA A 187 -2.91 -4.01 -9.29
C ALA A 187 -3.76 -3.45 -10.43
N LEU A 188 -4.60 -2.45 -10.14
CA LEU A 188 -5.42 -1.77 -11.14
C LEU A 188 -4.56 -1.07 -12.20
N ILE A 189 -3.47 -0.43 -11.80
CA ILE A 189 -2.57 0.28 -12.72
C ILE A 189 -1.81 -0.72 -13.60
N TYR A 190 -1.37 -1.86 -13.08
CA TYR A 190 -0.73 -2.88 -13.90
C TYR A 190 -1.68 -3.51 -14.93
N ILE A 191 -2.92 -3.82 -14.55
CA ILE A 191 -3.94 -4.36 -15.48
C ILE A 191 -4.32 -3.33 -16.56
N THR A 192 -4.37 -2.05 -16.20
CA THR A 192 -4.75 -0.98 -17.12
C THR A 192 -3.59 -0.44 -17.94
N MET A 193 -2.33 -0.49 -17.52
CA MET A 193 -1.24 0.20 -18.25
C MET A 193 -0.16 -0.74 -18.81
N ASN A 194 -0.16 -2.02 -18.44
CA ASN A 194 0.74 -3.01 -19.04
C ASN A 194 0.00 -3.88 -20.07
N HIS A 195 0.34 -3.74 -21.36
CA HIS A 195 -0.31 -4.46 -22.45
C HIS A 195 -0.15 -5.99 -22.33
N THR A 196 1.02 -6.46 -21.86
CA THR A 196 1.29 -7.89 -21.66
C THR A 196 0.40 -8.45 -20.55
N ILE A 197 0.36 -7.79 -19.39
CA ILE A 197 -0.50 -8.21 -18.26
C ILE A 197 -1.97 -8.18 -18.66
N ARG A 198 -2.42 -7.12 -19.36
CA ARG A 198 -3.80 -7.01 -19.82
C ARG A 198 -4.18 -8.13 -20.80
N LYS A 199 -3.27 -8.52 -21.69
CA LYS A 199 -3.47 -9.60 -22.66
C LYS A 199 -3.61 -10.95 -21.94
N GLU A 200 -2.75 -11.24 -20.98
CA GLU A 200 -2.82 -12.48 -20.19
C GLU A 200 -4.03 -12.50 -19.26
N PHE A 201 -4.34 -11.39 -18.59
CA PHE A 201 -5.54 -11.25 -17.75
C PHE A 201 -6.83 -11.48 -18.56
N ARG A 202 -6.93 -10.88 -19.76
CA ARG A 202 -8.05 -11.12 -20.68
C ARG A 202 -8.10 -12.57 -21.15
N ARG A 203 -6.95 -13.22 -21.39
CA ARG A 203 -6.90 -14.65 -21.74
C ARG A 203 -7.41 -15.52 -20.60
N LEU A 204 -7.08 -15.23 -19.35
CA LEU A 204 -7.56 -15.98 -18.18
C LEU A 204 -9.07 -15.84 -18.00
N ILE A 205 -9.60 -14.61 -18.00
CA ILE A 205 -11.03 -14.35 -17.83
C ILE A 205 -11.85 -14.82 -19.04
N CYS A 206 -11.36 -14.61 -20.28
CA CYS A 206 -12.10 -15.00 -21.49
C CYS A 206 -11.93 -16.48 -21.87
N ARG A 207 -10.88 -17.21 -21.44
CA ARG A 207 -10.81 -18.67 -21.63
C ARG A 207 -11.78 -19.41 -20.72
N GLN A 208 -12.07 -18.91 -19.52
CA GLN A 208 -13.11 -19.51 -18.67
C GLN A 208 -14.49 -19.47 -19.34
N LYS A 209 -14.78 -18.46 -20.18
CA LYS A 209 -16.03 -18.41 -20.94
C LYS A 209 -16.15 -19.43 -22.10
N LYS A 210 -15.08 -20.15 -22.48
CA LYS A 210 -15.07 -20.99 -23.70
C LYS A 210 -15.07 -22.51 -23.44
N VAL A 211 -15.19 -22.97 -22.20
CA VAL A 211 -15.05 -24.41 -21.85
C VAL A 211 -16.39 -25.15 -21.66
N GLU A 212 -17.54 -24.48 -21.69
CA GLU A 212 -18.82 -25.13 -21.33
C GLU A 212 -19.80 -25.49 -22.47
N ASN A 213 -19.43 -25.39 -23.75
CA ASN A 213 -20.38 -25.65 -24.86
C ASN A 213 -19.86 -26.61 -25.95
N SER A 214 -19.06 -27.63 -25.63
CA SER A 214 -18.58 -28.57 -26.66
C SER A 214 -18.67 -30.06 -26.31
N THR A 215 -19.51 -30.44 -25.36
CA THR A 215 -19.70 -31.86 -25.00
C THR A 215 -21.15 -32.33 -25.03
N MET A 216 -21.92 -31.94 -26.04
CA MET A 216 -23.19 -32.63 -26.38
C MET A 216 -23.47 -32.53 -27.89
N SER A 217 -22.82 -33.37 -28.71
CA SER A 217 -23.35 -33.79 -30.01
C SER A 217 -22.51 -34.93 -30.62
N VAL A 218 -22.50 -36.10 -30.00
CA VAL A 218 -22.15 -37.36 -30.70
C VAL A 218 -23.03 -38.50 -30.15
N THR A 219 -24.32 -38.47 -30.44
CA THR A 219 -25.16 -39.68 -30.46
C THR A 219 -26.38 -39.42 -31.34
N ASN A 220 -26.26 -39.69 -32.64
CA ASN A 220 -27.39 -40.12 -33.49
C ASN A 220 -26.90 -40.41 -34.92
N THR A 221 -26.22 -41.55 -35.09
CA THR A 221 -26.10 -42.23 -36.39
C THR A 221 -25.78 -43.70 -36.20
N MET A 222 -26.68 -44.43 -35.54
CA MET A 222 -26.81 -45.88 -35.73
C MET A 222 -28.30 -46.22 -35.64
N ASN A 223 -28.96 -46.26 -36.80
CA ASN A 223 -30.12 -47.11 -37.10
C ASN A 223 -30.49 -46.96 -38.58
N ARG A 224 -29.90 -47.82 -39.41
CA ARG A 224 -30.43 -48.24 -40.71
C ARG A 224 -30.07 -49.72 -40.89
N PHE A 225 -30.98 -50.57 -40.43
CA PHE A 225 -31.33 -51.87 -41.02
C PHE A 225 -32.84 -52.00 -40.88
#